data_AF-A0A7Y6KPP4-F1
#
_entry.id   AF-A0A7Y6KPP4-F1
#
_cell.length_a   1.000
_cell.length_b   1.000
_cell.length_c   1.000
_cell.angle_alpha   90.00
_cell.angle_beta   90.00
_cell.angle_gamma   90.00
#
_symmetry.space_group_name_H-M   'P 1'
#
loop_
_entity.id
_entity.type
_entity.pdbx_description
1 polymer ?
#
loop_
_entity_poly.entity_id
_entity_poly.type
_entity_poly.pdbx_seq_one_letter_code
_entity_poly.pdbx_strand_id
1 'polypeptide(L)'
;MGYEARAHTTPHDRRRTQEASAAADPAEESAVLVGGPADGTRIRVAGRPSVVQITYPCELDGPAGGARADALYVYRRDPRVESEPLRYGVDPASP
;
A
#
# COMPACT_ATOMS: atom_id res chain seq x y z
N MET A 1 -59.66 -2.87 18.19
CA MET A 1 -58.84 -2.06 17.27
C MET A 1 -57.43 -2.00 17.83
N GLY A 2 -56.41 -2.17 16.98
CA GLY A 2 -54.99 -1.97 17.32
C GLY A 2 -54.15 -3.25 17.30
N TYR A 3 -53.71 -3.67 16.13
CA TYR A 3 -52.68 -4.70 15.96
C TYR A 3 -51.29 -4.03 16.07
N GLU A 4 -50.41 -4.54 16.94
CA GLU A 4 -49.01 -4.09 16.99
C GLU A 4 -48.24 -4.61 15.79
N ALA A 5 -47.77 -3.70 14.96
CA ALA A 5 -46.85 -3.98 13.86
C ALA A 5 -45.45 -4.27 14.42
N ARG A 6 -45.14 -5.54 14.69
CA ARG A 6 -43.75 -5.99 14.87
C ARG A 6 -43.10 -5.99 13.49
N ALA A 7 -42.34 -4.93 13.21
CA ALA A 7 -41.46 -4.86 12.06
C ALA A 7 -40.34 -5.91 12.24
N HIS A 8 -40.53 -7.06 11.60
CA HIS A 8 -39.46 -8.04 11.40
C HIS A 8 -38.45 -7.41 10.43
N THR A 9 -37.40 -6.80 10.98
CA THR A 9 -36.26 -6.42 10.15
C THR A 9 -35.57 -7.72 9.71
N THR A 10 -35.69 -8.02 8.42
CA THR A 10 -35.11 -9.21 7.80
C THR A 10 -33.58 -9.08 7.81
N PRO A 11 -32.82 -10.08 8.28
CA PRO A 11 -31.34 -10.02 8.33
C PRO A 11 -30.66 -9.97 6.95
N HIS A 12 -31.44 -10.14 5.86
CA HIS A 12 -30.93 -10.14 4.49
C HIS A 12 -30.45 -8.78 3.98
N ASP A 13 -30.92 -7.67 4.54
CA ASP A 13 -30.55 -6.33 4.04
C ASP A 13 -29.14 -5.92 4.50
N ARG A 14 -28.75 -6.29 5.73
CA ARG A 14 -27.37 -6.08 6.23
C ARG A 14 -26.31 -6.75 5.38
N ARG A 15 -26.62 -7.93 4.80
CA ARG A 15 -25.67 -8.68 3.98
C ARG A 15 -25.35 -7.96 2.66
N ARG A 16 -26.36 -7.29 2.07
CA ARG A 16 -26.19 -6.53 0.83
C ARG A 16 -25.36 -5.26 1.04
N THR A 17 -25.47 -4.61 2.20
CA THR A 17 -24.62 -3.45 2.54
C THR A 17 -23.18 -3.87 2.86
N GLN A 18 -22.98 -5.09 3.36
CA GLN A 18 -21.65 -5.63 3.66
C GLN A 18 -20.91 -6.10 2.40
N GLU A 19 -21.61 -6.63 1.39
CA GLU A 19 -21.03 -6.98 0.08
C GLU A 19 -20.62 -5.74 -0.76
N ALA A 20 -21.22 -4.57 -0.52
CA ALA A 20 -20.79 -3.31 -1.13
C ALA A 20 -19.56 -2.67 -0.44
N SER A 21 -19.17 -3.18 0.73
CA SER A 21 -17.98 -2.72 1.47
C SER A 21 -16.73 -3.56 1.16
N ALA A 22 -16.90 -4.71 0.50
CA ALA A 22 -15.81 -5.40 -0.18
C ALA A 22 -15.56 -4.70 -1.53
N ALA A 23 -15.19 -3.42 -1.48
CA ALA A 23 -14.35 -2.87 -2.53
C ALA A 23 -13.13 -3.78 -2.51
N ALA A 24 -13.04 -4.69 -3.49
CA ALA A 24 -12.09 -5.79 -3.54
C ALA A 24 -10.76 -5.35 -2.93
N ASP A 25 -10.42 -5.88 -1.74
CA ASP A 25 -9.12 -5.63 -1.14
C ASP A 25 -8.12 -5.95 -2.24
N PRO A 26 -7.38 -4.94 -2.74
CA PRO A 26 -6.65 -5.12 -3.96
C PRO A 26 -5.61 -6.18 -3.65
N ALA A 27 -5.71 -7.32 -4.33
CA ALA A 27 -4.97 -8.53 -4.00
C ALA A 27 -3.52 -8.15 -3.70
N GLU A 28 -3.09 -8.44 -2.47
CA GLU A 28 -1.72 -8.16 -2.09
C GLU A 28 -0.78 -9.03 -2.94
N GLU A 29 0.32 -8.46 -3.39
CA GLU A 29 1.31 -9.16 -4.20
C GLU A 29 2.71 -8.91 -3.66
N SER A 30 3.59 -9.91 -3.78
CA SER A 30 4.99 -9.74 -3.40
C SER A 30 5.71 -8.94 -4.45
N ALA A 31 6.59 -8.07 -3.99
CA ALA A 31 7.46 -7.29 -4.84
C ALA A 31 8.89 -7.32 -4.29
N VAL A 32 9.87 -7.24 -5.19
CA VAL A 32 11.29 -7.13 -4.87
C VAL A 32 11.78 -5.76 -5.33
N LEU A 33 12.50 -5.09 -4.45
CA LEU A 33 13.22 -3.85 -4.75
C LEU A 33 14.58 -4.19 -5.38
N VAL A 34 14.94 -3.50 -6.46
CA VAL A 34 16.17 -3.74 -7.22
C VAL A 34 16.94 -2.43 -7.36
N GLY A 35 18.22 -2.46 -7.00
CA GLY A 35 19.10 -1.31 -6.95
C GLY A 35 18.86 -0.40 -5.73
N GLY A 36 19.73 0.59 -5.57
CA GLY A 36 19.69 1.52 -4.44
C GLY A 36 19.93 0.83 -3.09
N PRO A 37 19.64 1.52 -1.97
CA PRO A 37 19.93 1.02 -0.62
C PRO A 37 19.01 -0.13 -0.18
N ALA A 38 17.85 -0.29 -0.82
CA ALA A 38 16.87 -1.31 -0.48
C ALA A 38 16.96 -2.58 -1.36
N ASP A 39 18.04 -2.75 -2.11
CA ASP A 39 18.21 -3.86 -3.06
C ASP A 39 17.96 -5.24 -2.41
N GLY A 40 17.21 -6.09 -3.11
CA GLY A 40 16.83 -7.44 -2.67
C GLY A 40 15.70 -7.48 -1.63
N THR A 41 15.26 -6.34 -1.11
CA THR A 41 14.17 -6.29 -0.11
C THR A 41 12.86 -6.75 -0.72
N ARG A 42 12.15 -7.63 -0.01
CA ARG A 42 10.79 -8.07 -0.37
C ARG A 42 9.76 -7.27 0.40
N ILE A 43 8.76 -6.76 -0.32
CA ILE A 43 7.62 -6.04 0.24
C ILE A 43 6.31 -6.65 -0.28
N ARG A 44 5.20 -6.33 0.40
CA ARG A 44 3.85 -6.61 -0.08
C ARG A 44 3.22 -5.31 -0.55
N VAL A 45 2.63 -5.33 -1.74
CA VAL A 45 1.98 -4.16 -2.34
C VAL A 45 0.54 -4.51 -2.70
N ALA A 46 -0.37 -3.61 -2.40
CA ALA A 46 -1.78 -3.75 -2.72
C ALA A 46 -2.08 -2.97 -4.02
N GLY A 47 -2.71 -3.61 -5.00
CA GLY A 47 -3.21 -2.92 -6.21
C GLY A 47 -2.13 -2.53 -7.22
N ARG A 48 -0.94 -3.15 -7.12
CA ARG A 48 0.18 -2.98 -8.05
C ARG A 48 0.49 -1.50 -8.35
N PRO A 49 0.90 -0.69 -7.37
CA PRO A 49 1.24 0.71 -7.61
C PRO A 49 2.35 0.84 -8.66
N SER A 50 2.35 1.91 -9.46
CA SER A 50 3.42 2.15 -10.43
C SER A 50 4.72 2.60 -9.76
N VAL A 51 4.62 3.14 -8.54
CA VAL A 51 5.71 3.76 -7.79
C VAL A 51 5.59 3.38 -6.31
N VAL A 52 6.71 3.08 -5.66
CA VAL A 52 6.85 2.89 -4.22
C VAL A 52 7.91 3.83 -3.69
N GLN A 53 7.69 4.38 -2.51
CA GLN A 53 8.63 5.25 -1.81
C GLN A 53 9.18 4.54 -0.58
N ILE A 54 10.49 4.53 -0.43
CA ILE A 54 11.19 3.96 0.72
C ILE A 54 11.97 5.06 1.43
N THR A 55 11.75 5.20 2.72
CA THR A 55 12.41 6.20 3.56
C THR A 55 13.39 5.55 4.52
N TYR A 56 14.60 6.08 4.60
CA TYR A 56 15.60 5.68 5.59
C TYR A 56 15.94 6.86 6.50
N PRO A 57 15.98 6.68 7.82
CA PRO A 57 16.43 7.74 8.71
C PRO A 57 17.90 8.06 8.44
N CYS A 58 18.24 9.35 8.42
CA CYS A 58 19.62 9.82 8.31
C CYS A 58 20.12 10.28 9.68
N GLU A 59 21.32 9.84 10.05
CA GLU A 59 22.01 10.35 11.23
C GLU A 59 22.48 11.78 10.97
N LEU A 60 22.20 12.66 11.93
CA LEU A 60 22.61 14.06 11.90
C LEU A 60 23.89 14.22 12.73
N ASP A 61 24.97 14.63 12.08
CA ASP A 61 26.23 14.93 12.76
C ASP A 61 26.23 16.40 13.23
N GLY A 62 25.60 16.66 14.38
CA GLY A 62 25.62 17.96 15.03
C GLY A 62 24.28 18.40 15.65
N PRO A 63 24.25 19.57 16.32
CA PRO A 63 23.05 20.09 16.94
C PRO A 63 22.02 20.48 15.87
N ALA A 64 21.01 19.63 15.70
CA ALA A 64 19.99 19.76 14.67
C ALA A 64 18.83 20.71 15.03
N GLY A 65 18.80 21.28 16.24
CA GLY A 65 17.74 22.22 16.65
C GLY A 65 16.31 21.64 16.53
N GLY A 66 16.16 20.32 16.61
CA GLY A 66 14.88 19.62 16.40
C GLY A 66 14.60 19.16 14.96
N ALA A 67 15.51 19.39 14.01
CA ALA A 67 15.40 18.85 12.67
C ALA A 67 15.60 17.32 12.65
N ARG A 68 14.91 16.66 11.71
CA ARG A 68 15.07 15.24 11.36
C ARG A 68 15.39 15.16 9.87
N ALA A 69 16.26 14.25 9.49
CA ALA A 69 16.54 13.94 8.10
C ALA A 69 16.12 12.50 7.79
N ASP A 70 15.44 12.31 6.67
CA ASP A 70 15.13 11.01 6.10
C ASP A 70 15.51 11.04 4.61
N ALA A 71 16.23 10.03 4.15
CA ALA A 71 16.51 9.82 2.74
C ALA A 71 15.30 9.14 2.10
N LEU A 72 14.78 9.75 1.03
CA LEU A 72 13.67 9.22 0.25
C LEU A 72 14.20 8.59 -1.04
N TYR A 73 13.85 7.32 -1.28
CA TYR A 73 14.18 6.60 -2.49
C TYR A 73 12.90 6.20 -3.21
N VAL A 74 12.78 6.63 -4.46
CA VAL A 74 11.64 6.31 -5.31
C VAL A 74 11.97 5.09 -6.15
N TYR A 75 11.10 4.10 -6.13
CA TYR A 75 11.23 2.86 -6.89
C TYR A 75 10.05 2.73 -7.85
N ARG A 76 10.32 2.51 -9.14
CA ARG A 76 9.31 2.33 -10.20
C ARG A 76 9.13 0.87 -10.54
N ARG A 77 7.88 0.45 -10.70
CA ARG A 77 7.55 -0.90 -11.15
C ARG A 77 8.11 -1.12 -12.56
N ASP A 78 8.79 -2.24 -12.78
CA ASP A 78 9.20 -2.66 -14.12
C ASP A 78 7.95 -3.06 -14.92
N PRO A 79 7.62 -2.36 -16.02
CA PRO A 79 6.46 -2.70 -16.84
C PRO A 79 6.61 -4.05 -17.55
N ARG A 80 7.82 -4.61 -17.63
CA ARG A 80 8.07 -5.93 -18.26
C ARG A 80 7.68 -7.09 -17.34
N VAL A 81 7.48 -6.84 -16.05
CA VAL A 81 7.12 -7.86 -15.06
C VAL A 81 5.65 -7.71 -14.70
N GLU A 82 4.83 -8.57 -15.31
CA GLU A 82 3.37 -8.56 -15.12
C GLU A 82 2.88 -9.54 -14.04
N SER A 83 3.78 -10.35 -13.47
CA SER A 83 3.46 -11.42 -12.52
C SER A 83 4.33 -11.37 -11.27
N GLU A 84 3.82 -11.91 -10.17
CA GLU A 84 4.53 -12.00 -8.89
C GLU A 84 5.80 -12.88 -8.99
N PRO A 85 6.93 -12.49 -8.37
CA PRO A 85 7.14 -11.24 -7.65
C PRO A 85 7.34 -10.05 -8.61
N LEU A 86 6.58 -8.98 -8.37
CA LEU A 86 6.77 -7.71 -9.08
C LEU A 86 8.18 -7.18 -8.82
N ARG A 87 8.73 -6.44 -9.78
CA ARG A 87 10.05 -5.81 -9.62
C ARG A 87 9.90 -4.31 -9.61
N TYR A 88 10.53 -3.65 -8.64
CA TYR A 88 10.62 -2.21 -8.62
C TYR A 88 12.09 -1.80 -8.64
N GLY A 89 12.48 -1.04 -9.66
CA GLY A 89 13.84 -0.51 -9.80
C GLY A 89 13.93 0.90 -9.23
N VAL A 90 15.08 1.26 -8.64
CA VAL A 90 15.33 2.65 -8.21
C VAL A 90 15.17 3.60 -9.39
N ASP A 91 14.47 4.72 -9.18
CA ASP A 91 14.25 5.75 -10.20
C ASP A 91 15.43 6.75 -10.19
N PRO A 92 16.33 6.73 -11.19
CA PRO A 92 17.46 7.64 -11.26
C PRO A 92 17.05 9.08 -11.60
N ALA A 93 15.81 9.30 -12.05
CA ALA A 93 15.28 10.64 -12.32
C ALA A 93 14.65 11.29 -11.08
N SER A 94 14.58 10.58 -9.94
CA SER A 94 14.15 11.16 -8.68
C SER A 94 15.28 12.02 -8.09
N PRO A 95 15.03 13.30 -7.75
CA PRO A 95 16.01 14.21 -7.18
C PRO A 95 16.40 13.83 -5.73
#